data_AF-A0A7J3TAB6-F1
#
_entry.id   AF-A0A7J3TAB6-F1
#
_cell.length_a   1.000
_cell.length_b   1.000
_cell.length_c   1.000
_cell.angle_alpha   90.00
_cell.angle_beta   90.00
_cell.angle_gamma   90.00
#
_symmetry.space_group_name_H-M   'P 1'
#
loop_
_entity.id
_entity.type
_entity.pdbx_description
1 polymer ?
#
loop_
_entity_poly.entity_id
_entity_poly.type
_entity_poly.pdbx_seq_one_letter_code
_entity_poly.pdbx_strand_id
1 'polypeptide(L)'
;MRRYPIILALLIIILIGAYYFAEKSLFDKNPPSIVNLSWTPTRENLDKIYDINVTFVARDDKTPISYAELRFIPVEYYYMIEKYGMRAEDYPKVFPPDKERVLILTPADGKFDSLEERFSVSIRDIVGGREYRIVVLVKDSAGNERAAEVKTPYIRQFENIAKTDDITVAAWYYNWYTKGYDIPKDLPDKPLLGLYYSDDNIVFDKHVDWATGHGIDVFIFPYPYHNPRIAFTWLEKTFRKNMEAELFNQIKFTFGSTFVDETGIPPGAPWDFDNQTVRGEFVKAIKDLISNYASLPNYWKIDGKPVIVLWAAGAFESTQGNIENAIRELREFSRNKLGADLYIISDDINIFHRMEAFDSSDAIYHYSPFFNDRTTRNMSIEEDVPYIINWMRNLEKLCREHGKPFIPTVAPGFNDTYNYTVKRKSSIAIHRLPEGFRLYLKEVKKTFNPKVLFLTSFNEWFEDTKVEPAQSYGFTYLEILKDVLRGG
;
A
#
# COMPACT_ATOMS: atom_id res chain seq x y z
N MET A 1 73.07 62.09 11.64
CA MET A 1 72.92 60.77 10.98
C MET A 1 72.37 59.76 11.98
N ARG A 2 71.45 58.88 11.56
CA ARG A 2 70.76 57.82 12.33
C ARG A 2 69.50 58.23 13.12
N ARG A 3 68.38 58.43 12.42
CA ARG A 3 67.01 58.18 12.91
C ARG A 3 66.08 57.80 11.75
N TYR A 4 66.38 56.71 11.04
CA TYR A 4 65.53 56.18 9.96
C TYR A 4 65.35 54.65 9.88
N PRO A 5 65.95 53.76 10.71
CA PRO A 5 65.72 52.32 10.54
C PRO A 5 64.43 51.81 11.19
N ILE A 6 63.93 52.47 12.24
CA ILE A 6 62.77 51.98 13.01
C ILE A 6 61.45 52.29 12.29
N ILE A 7 61.33 53.46 11.65
CA ILE A 7 60.12 53.86 10.92
C ILE A 7 59.96 53.01 9.64
N LEU A 8 61.06 52.70 8.94
CA LEU A 8 61.03 51.86 7.75
C LEU A 8 60.66 50.41 8.09
N ALA A 9 61.18 49.87 9.20
CA ALA A 9 60.82 48.53 9.67
C ALA A 9 59.34 48.44 10.10
N LEU A 10 58.81 49.46 10.77
CA LEU A 10 57.39 49.52 11.14
C LEU A 10 56.48 49.59 9.89
N LEU A 11 56.86 50.39 8.89
CA LEU A 11 56.13 50.49 7.62
C LEU A 11 56.14 49.18 6.84
N ILE A 12 57.27 48.46 6.82
CA ILE A 12 57.37 47.14 6.18
C ILE A 12 56.51 46.10 6.91
N ILE A 13 56.48 46.09 8.24
CA ILE A 13 55.61 45.18 9.01
C ILE A 13 54.12 45.51 8.82
N ILE A 14 53.76 46.80 8.73
CA ILE A 14 52.39 47.24 8.44
C ILE A 14 52.01 46.91 6.99
N LEU A 15 52.92 47.06 6.02
CA LEU A 15 52.69 46.68 4.62
C LEU A 15 52.59 45.17 4.44
N ILE A 16 53.43 44.38 5.10
CA ILE A 16 53.34 42.92 5.10
C ILE A 16 52.06 42.47 5.81
N GLY A 17 51.71 43.08 6.95
CA GLY A 17 50.47 42.81 7.67
C GLY A 17 49.23 43.18 6.84
N ALA A 18 49.23 44.32 6.15
CA ALA A 18 48.16 44.75 5.25
C ALA A 18 48.08 43.89 3.99
N TYR A 19 49.21 43.42 3.45
CA TYR A 19 49.27 42.48 2.33
C TYR A 19 48.73 41.10 2.74
N TYR A 20 49.10 40.61 3.92
CA TYR A 20 48.59 39.35 4.49
C TYR A 20 47.09 39.42 4.85
N PHE A 21 46.60 40.59 5.31
CA PHE A 21 45.18 40.82 5.56
C PHE A 21 44.38 41.04 4.26
N ALA A 22 44.98 41.64 3.24
CA ALA A 22 44.38 41.79 1.91
C ALA A 22 44.31 40.44 1.18
N GLU A 23 45.35 39.59 1.24
CA GLU A 23 45.28 38.22 0.72
C GLU A 23 44.22 37.37 1.43
N LYS A 24 44.07 37.51 2.76
CA LYS A 24 42.98 36.85 3.50
C LYS A 24 41.58 37.40 3.21
N SER A 25 41.46 38.61 2.65
CA SER A 25 40.19 39.16 2.17
C SER A 25 39.96 38.95 0.66
N LEU A 26 40.90 38.32 -0.04
CA LEU A 26 40.83 37.97 -1.47
C LEU A 26 40.38 36.53 -1.72
N PHE A 27 40.33 35.67 -0.70
CA PHE A 27 39.67 34.37 -0.81
C PHE A 27 38.17 34.61 -0.85
N ASP A 28 37.53 34.20 -1.95
CA ASP A 28 36.09 34.07 -1.95
C ASP A 28 35.70 33.17 -0.78
N LYS A 29 34.73 33.62 0.00
CA LYS A 29 34.16 32.84 1.12
C LYS A 29 32.73 32.42 0.84
N ASN A 30 32.18 32.85 -0.29
CA ASN A 30 30.87 32.44 -0.71
C ASN A 30 31.00 31.04 -1.28
N PRO A 31 30.25 30.05 -0.76
CA PRO A 31 30.23 28.74 -1.38
C PRO A 31 29.46 28.79 -2.70
N PRO A 32 29.79 27.89 -3.65
CA PRO A 32 29.06 27.79 -4.90
C PRO A 32 27.57 27.51 -4.64
N SER A 33 26.72 27.95 -5.55
CA SER A 33 25.29 27.65 -5.55
C SER A 33 24.98 26.43 -6.42
N ILE A 34 23.99 25.65 -6.01
CA ILE A 34 23.49 24.49 -6.76
C ILE A 34 22.05 24.79 -7.16
N VAL A 35 21.79 24.78 -8.46
CA VAL A 35 20.51 25.14 -9.06
C VAL A 35 19.96 24.00 -9.91
N ASN A 36 18.64 23.85 -9.89
CA ASN A 36 17.89 22.85 -10.66
C ASN A 36 18.31 21.39 -10.42
N LEU A 37 18.70 21.05 -9.18
CA LEU A 37 18.90 19.64 -8.81
C LEU A 37 17.59 18.86 -8.99
N SER A 38 17.59 17.96 -9.96
CA SER A 38 16.42 17.19 -10.35
C SER A 38 16.84 15.85 -10.93
N TRP A 39 15.89 14.92 -11.04
CA TRP A 39 16.12 13.61 -11.63
C TRP A 39 14.90 13.18 -12.44
N THR A 40 15.13 12.28 -13.40
CA THR A 40 14.08 11.70 -14.25
C THR A 40 14.34 10.21 -14.46
N PRO A 41 13.30 9.35 -14.50
CA PRO A 41 13.45 7.95 -14.89
C PRO A 41 14.01 7.81 -16.31
N THR A 42 14.94 6.90 -16.52
CA THR A 42 15.50 6.56 -17.84
C THR A 42 15.29 5.09 -18.24
N ARG A 43 15.01 4.22 -17.27
CA ARG A 43 14.56 2.84 -17.52
C ARG A 43 13.49 2.49 -16.50
N GLU A 44 12.29 2.20 -16.97
CA GLU A 44 11.13 1.82 -16.16
C GLU A 44 10.46 0.59 -16.79
N ASN A 45 10.03 -0.36 -15.97
CA ASN A 45 9.21 -1.48 -16.41
C ASN A 45 8.08 -1.69 -15.40
N LEU A 46 6.82 -1.65 -15.87
CA LEU A 46 5.62 -1.84 -15.04
C LEU A 46 5.68 -1.04 -13.72
N ASP A 47 5.82 0.29 -13.80
CA ASP A 47 5.97 1.23 -12.69
C ASP A 47 7.26 1.11 -11.84
N LYS A 48 8.11 0.10 -12.07
CA LYS A 48 9.39 -0.03 -11.38
C LYS A 48 10.48 0.74 -12.12
N ILE A 49 11.08 1.71 -11.43
CA ILE A 49 12.22 2.50 -11.92
C ILE A 49 13.51 1.72 -11.64
N TYR A 50 14.24 1.39 -12.70
CA TYR A 50 15.56 0.75 -12.60
C TYR A 50 16.68 1.76 -12.73
N ASP A 51 16.51 2.77 -13.59
CA ASP A 51 17.55 3.77 -13.85
C ASP A 51 16.96 5.18 -13.82
N ILE A 52 17.74 6.14 -13.33
CA ILE A 52 17.43 7.56 -13.38
C ILE A 52 18.61 8.35 -13.96
N ASN A 53 18.33 9.53 -14.50
CA ASN A 53 19.33 10.55 -14.81
C ASN A 53 19.14 11.74 -13.86
N VAL A 54 20.20 12.11 -13.17
CA VAL A 54 20.26 13.28 -12.27
C VAL A 54 20.94 14.43 -12.99
N THR A 55 20.37 15.62 -12.89
CA THR A 55 20.93 16.85 -13.47
C THR A 55 20.94 17.98 -12.46
N PHE A 56 21.95 18.85 -12.55
CA PHE A 56 22.03 20.10 -11.81
C PHE A 56 23.05 21.05 -12.46
N VAL A 57 23.00 22.30 -12.04
CA VAL A 57 23.97 23.33 -12.43
C VAL A 57 24.66 23.85 -11.16
N ALA A 58 25.99 23.93 -11.19
CA ALA A 58 26.78 24.60 -10.17
C ALA A 58 27.18 25.99 -10.65
N ARG A 59 27.11 27.00 -9.77
CA ARG A 59 27.48 28.38 -10.09
C ARG A 59 28.25 29.03 -8.96
N ASP A 60 29.34 29.70 -9.27
CA ASP A 60 30.08 30.56 -8.36
C ASP A 60 30.19 31.99 -8.93
N ASP A 61 30.40 33.00 -8.07
CA ASP A 61 30.50 34.41 -8.50
C ASP A 61 31.93 34.86 -8.79
N LYS A 62 32.97 34.17 -8.30
CA LYS A 62 34.36 34.62 -8.50
C LYS A 62 35.34 33.52 -8.88
N THR A 63 35.14 32.29 -8.46
CA THR A 63 36.11 31.21 -8.65
C THR A 63 35.52 30.02 -9.40
N PRO A 64 36.23 29.45 -10.39
CA PRO A 64 35.71 28.31 -11.14
C PRO A 64 35.34 27.15 -10.23
N ILE A 65 34.32 26.39 -10.62
CA ILE A 65 34.02 25.12 -9.98
C ILE A 65 35.22 24.19 -10.20
N SER A 66 35.63 23.47 -9.16
CA SER A 66 36.82 22.60 -9.19
C SER A 66 36.50 21.13 -8.93
N TYR A 67 35.33 20.85 -8.35
CA TYR A 67 34.94 19.51 -7.95
C TYR A 67 33.42 19.38 -7.88
N ALA A 68 32.92 18.22 -8.29
CA ALA A 68 31.55 17.82 -8.02
C ALA A 68 31.46 16.32 -7.75
N GLU A 69 30.64 15.95 -6.78
CA GLU A 69 30.35 14.58 -6.38
C GLU A 69 28.85 14.41 -6.21
N LEU A 70 28.33 13.25 -6.61
CA LEU A 70 26.99 12.81 -6.28
C LEU A 70 27.03 11.56 -5.42
N ARG A 71 26.19 11.53 -4.38
CA ARG A 71 25.89 10.36 -3.56
C ARG A 71 24.43 9.96 -3.74
N PHE A 72 24.23 8.72 -4.16
CA PHE A 72 22.92 8.09 -4.21
C PHE A 72 22.81 7.13 -3.02
N ILE A 73 22.00 7.49 -2.02
CA ILE A 73 22.01 6.86 -0.70
C ILE A 73 20.64 6.22 -0.45
N PRO A 74 20.54 4.89 -0.26
CA PRO A 74 19.29 4.26 0.13
C PRO A 74 18.84 4.73 1.52
N VAL A 75 17.56 5.03 1.69
CA VAL A 75 16.98 5.30 3.01
C VAL A 75 16.84 3.97 3.77
N GLU A 76 17.19 3.99 5.05
CA GLU A 76 17.07 2.86 5.96
C GLU A 76 15.94 3.09 6.96
N TYR A 77 15.15 2.06 7.20
CA TYR A 77 13.98 2.06 8.08
C TYR A 77 14.20 1.12 9.28
N TYR A 78 15.37 1.19 9.90
CA TYR A 78 15.70 0.38 11.09
C TYR A 78 14.73 0.59 12.26
N TYR A 79 13.96 1.69 12.25
CA TYR A 79 12.87 1.87 13.20
C TYR A 79 11.83 0.74 13.16
N MET A 80 11.69 -0.01 12.06
CA MET A 80 10.82 -1.18 12.00
C MET A 80 11.24 -2.25 13.03
N ILE A 81 12.55 -2.40 13.25
CA ILE A 81 13.11 -3.29 14.28
C ILE A 81 12.81 -2.73 15.67
N GLU A 82 13.11 -1.45 15.89
CA GLU A 82 13.00 -0.81 17.20
C GLU A 82 11.55 -0.61 17.67
N LYS A 83 10.66 -0.22 16.75
CA LYS A 83 9.28 0.18 17.02
C LYS A 83 8.31 -0.99 16.91
N TYR A 84 8.47 -1.83 15.87
CA TYR A 84 7.51 -2.90 15.56
C TYR A 84 8.05 -4.30 15.88
N GLY A 85 9.28 -4.41 16.40
CA GLY A 85 9.85 -5.70 16.76
C GLY A 85 10.10 -6.60 15.55
N MET A 86 10.31 -6.01 14.36
CA MET A 86 10.80 -6.73 13.20
C MET A 86 12.12 -7.44 13.54
N ARG A 87 12.27 -8.70 13.10
CA ARG A 87 13.53 -9.44 13.33
C ARG A 87 14.63 -8.86 12.45
N ALA A 88 15.83 -8.68 12.99
CA ALA A 88 16.94 -8.07 12.25
C ALA A 88 17.32 -8.91 11.01
N GLU A 89 17.22 -10.23 11.08
CA GLU A 89 17.44 -11.14 9.95
C GLU A 89 16.36 -11.08 8.85
N ASP A 90 15.19 -10.50 9.14
CA ASP A 90 14.15 -10.25 8.14
C ASP A 90 14.32 -8.91 7.43
N TYR A 91 15.11 -7.99 8.00
CA TYR A 91 15.36 -6.67 7.42
C TYR A 91 15.79 -6.70 5.95
N PRO A 92 16.82 -7.47 5.55
CA PRO A 92 17.22 -7.55 4.14
C PRO A 92 16.20 -8.26 3.24
N LYS A 93 15.20 -8.95 3.79
CA LYS A 93 14.12 -9.58 3.00
C LYS A 93 13.02 -8.58 2.63
N VAL A 94 12.72 -7.66 3.56
CA VAL A 94 11.72 -6.59 3.38
C VAL A 94 12.33 -5.39 2.68
N PHE A 95 13.56 -5.00 3.03
CA PHE A 95 14.31 -3.91 2.44
C PHE A 95 15.59 -4.49 1.81
N PRO A 96 15.53 -4.97 0.56
CA PRO A 96 16.68 -5.60 -0.10
C PRO A 96 17.90 -4.67 -0.10
N PRO A 97 19.10 -5.16 0.24
CA PRO A 97 20.29 -4.32 0.31
C PRO A 97 20.57 -3.59 -1.01
N ASP A 98 20.77 -2.28 -0.93
CA ASP A 98 21.33 -1.46 -2.00
C ASP A 98 22.53 -0.70 -1.42
N LYS A 99 23.51 -0.38 -2.25
CA LYS A 99 24.75 0.27 -1.78
C LYS A 99 24.68 1.77 -2.03
N GLU A 100 25.26 2.55 -1.14
CA GLU A 100 25.60 3.95 -1.44
C GLU A 100 26.50 3.98 -2.67
N ARG A 101 26.13 4.79 -3.66
CA ARG A 101 26.92 5.01 -4.88
C ARG A 101 27.48 6.41 -4.82
N VAL A 102 28.80 6.52 -4.78
CA VAL A 102 29.54 7.78 -4.78
C VAL A 102 30.17 7.96 -6.17
N LEU A 103 29.81 9.04 -6.84
CA LEU A 103 30.20 9.32 -8.22
C LEU A 103 30.92 10.66 -8.27
N ILE A 104 32.21 10.63 -8.63
CA ILE A 104 32.95 11.84 -8.97
C ILE A 104 32.52 12.26 -10.36
N LEU A 105 32.07 13.50 -10.49
CA LEU A 105 31.44 13.99 -11.70
C LEU A 105 32.44 14.77 -12.56
N THR A 106 32.17 14.79 -13.85
CA THR A 106 32.83 15.68 -14.81
C THR A 106 31.76 16.61 -15.38
N PRO A 107 32.06 17.91 -15.58
CA PRO A 107 31.13 18.82 -16.24
C PRO A 107 30.81 18.38 -17.66
N ALA A 108 29.68 18.86 -18.19
CA ALA A 108 29.15 18.45 -19.49
C ALA A 108 30.09 18.72 -20.68
N ASP A 109 30.98 19.72 -20.56
CA ASP A 109 32.02 20.04 -21.55
C ASP A 109 33.36 19.32 -21.29
N GLY A 110 33.44 18.53 -20.23
CA GLY A 110 34.59 17.72 -19.87
C GLY A 110 35.63 18.41 -18.99
N LYS A 111 35.43 19.67 -18.57
CA LYS A 111 36.46 20.45 -17.86
C LYS A 111 35.89 21.28 -16.73
N PHE A 112 36.66 21.45 -15.67
CA PHE A 112 36.37 22.35 -14.56
C PHE A 112 37.08 23.69 -14.82
N ASP A 113 36.54 24.51 -15.71
CA ASP A 113 37.18 25.76 -16.14
C ASP A 113 36.23 26.98 -16.15
N SER A 114 34.98 26.80 -15.73
CA SER A 114 33.94 27.83 -15.73
C SER A 114 33.42 28.16 -14.33
N LEU A 115 32.88 29.39 -14.20
CA LEU A 115 32.08 29.81 -13.04
C LEU A 115 30.72 29.11 -12.99
N GLU A 116 30.23 28.63 -14.14
CA GLU A 116 29.01 27.84 -14.25
C GLU A 116 29.33 26.50 -14.89
N GLU A 117 29.07 25.40 -14.17
CA GLU A 117 29.25 24.03 -14.66
C GLU A 117 27.93 23.26 -14.65
N ARG A 118 27.74 22.40 -15.65
CA ARG A 118 26.52 21.60 -15.82
C ARG A 118 26.84 20.13 -15.66
N PHE A 119 26.00 19.40 -14.91
CA PHE A 119 26.21 17.99 -14.64
C PHE A 119 24.98 17.18 -15.05
N SER A 120 25.24 16.01 -15.64
CA SER A 120 24.25 14.98 -15.94
C SER A 120 24.87 13.62 -15.65
N VAL A 121 24.24 12.81 -14.80
CA VAL A 121 24.78 11.52 -14.39
C VAL A 121 23.68 10.47 -14.28
N SER A 122 23.97 9.28 -14.82
CA SER A 122 23.07 8.13 -14.79
C SER A 122 23.32 7.28 -13.55
N ILE A 123 22.24 6.95 -12.85
CA ILE A 123 22.21 5.95 -11.79
C ILE A 123 21.46 4.75 -12.35
N ARG A 124 22.06 3.56 -12.29
CA ARG A 124 21.51 2.34 -12.90
C ARG A 124 21.29 1.23 -11.90
N ASP A 125 20.42 0.29 -12.25
CA ASP A 125 20.18 -0.93 -11.48
C ASP A 125 19.79 -0.63 -10.02
N ILE A 126 18.85 0.31 -9.85
CA ILE A 126 18.24 0.64 -8.55
C ILE A 126 17.44 -0.58 -8.08
N VAL A 127 17.69 -1.01 -6.85
CA VAL A 127 17.06 -2.21 -6.28
C VAL A 127 15.59 -1.95 -5.91
N GLY A 128 15.33 -0.78 -5.31
CA GLY A 128 14.01 -0.35 -4.87
C GLY A 128 13.57 -0.96 -3.54
N GLY A 129 12.28 -0.86 -3.28
CA GLY A 129 11.64 -1.17 -2.01
C GLY A 129 11.87 -0.10 -0.93
N ARG A 130 12.25 1.12 -1.33
CA ARG A 130 12.62 2.21 -0.41
C ARG A 130 12.70 3.55 -1.15
N GLU A 131 12.74 4.63 -0.38
CA GLU A 131 13.18 5.94 -0.86
C GLU A 131 14.72 6.01 -0.96
N TYR A 132 15.21 7.00 -1.71
CA TYR A 132 16.63 7.30 -1.85
C TYR A 132 16.87 8.80 -1.67
N ARG A 133 18.05 9.15 -1.15
CA ARG A 133 18.56 10.52 -1.09
C ARG A 133 19.58 10.72 -2.19
N ILE A 134 19.42 11.78 -2.96
CA ILE A 134 20.36 12.23 -3.99
C ILE A 134 21.05 13.46 -3.44
N VAL A 135 22.28 13.29 -2.97
CA VAL A 135 23.07 14.38 -2.38
C VAL A 135 24.16 14.76 -3.37
N VAL A 136 24.23 16.03 -3.74
CA VAL A 136 25.32 16.57 -4.55
C VAL A 136 26.19 17.48 -3.70
N LEU A 137 27.51 17.36 -3.85
CA LEU A 137 28.51 18.20 -3.22
C LEU A 137 29.34 18.86 -4.32
N VAL A 138 29.45 20.18 -4.26
CA VAL A 138 30.21 20.98 -5.23
C VAL A 138 31.25 21.78 -4.47
N LYS A 139 32.46 21.90 -5.04
CA LYS A 139 33.50 22.79 -4.54
C LYS A 139 34.00 23.72 -5.63
N ASP A 140 34.35 24.93 -5.25
CA ASP A 140 35.05 25.88 -6.10
C ASP A 140 36.57 25.72 -5.99
N SER A 141 37.33 26.46 -6.80
CA SER A 141 38.80 26.45 -6.77
C SER A 141 39.41 27.15 -5.54
N ALA A 142 38.63 27.93 -4.79
CA ALA A 142 39.03 28.49 -3.50
C ALA A 142 38.85 27.51 -2.32
N GLY A 143 38.19 26.36 -2.56
CA GLY A 143 37.95 25.33 -1.57
C GLY A 143 36.63 25.50 -0.79
N ASN A 144 35.78 26.46 -1.18
CA ASN A 144 34.45 26.56 -0.59
C ASN A 144 33.56 25.43 -1.11
N GLU A 145 32.66 24.93 -0.26
CA GLU A 145 31.82 23.79 -0.59
C GLU A 145 30.35 24.04 -0.31
N ARG A 146 29.49 23.43 -1.14
CA ARG A 146 28.04 23.43 -0.97
C ARG A 146 27.48 22.04 -1.23
N ALA A 147 26.54 21.63 -0.39
CA ALA A 147 25.71 20.46 -0.64
C ALA A 147 24.26 20.85 -0.95
N ALA A 148 23.60 20.05 -1.76
CA ALA A 148 22.16 20.07 -1.96
C ALA A 148 21.62 18.65 -2.01
N GLU A 149 20.37 18.48 -1.61
CA GLU A 149 19.72 17.16 -1.54
C GLU A 149 18.32 17.21 -2.14
N VAL A 150 17.96 16.15 -2.86
CA VAL A 150 16.58 15.83 -3.22
C VAL A 150 16.30 14.37 -2.85
N LYS A 151 15.08 14.08 -2.41
CA LYS A 151 14.62 12.72 -2.16
C LYS A 151 13.87 12.17 -3.37
N THR A 152 14.00 10.88 -3.63
CA THR A 152 13.07 10.17 -4.51
C THR A 152 11.78 9.89 -3.73
N PRO A 153 10.63 9.72 -4.40
CA PRO A 153 9.51 8.98 -3.81
C PRO A 153 9.95 7.53 -3.55
N TYR A 154 9.06 6.74 -2.96
CA TYR A 154 9.26 5.30 -2.84
C TYR A 154 9.50 4.69 -4.23
N ILE A 155 10.68 4.10 -4.45
CA ILE A 155 10.97 3.33 -5.66
C ILE A 155 10.64 1.87 -5.38
N ARG A 156 9.83 1.26 -6.24
CA ARG A 156 9.32 -0.11 -6.09
C ARG A 156 10.41 -1.18 -6.12
N GLN A 157 10.26 -2.21 -5.30
CA GLN A 157 11.04 -3.45 -5.40
C GLN A 157 10.50 -4.34 -6.51
N PHE A 158 9.17 -4.41 -6.67
CA PHE A 158 8.51 -5.29 -7.62
C PHE A 158 7.88 -4.51 -8.77
N GLU A 159 7.98 -5.08 -9.96
CA GLU A 159 7.19 -4.65 -11.12
C GLU A 159 5.70 -4.85 -10.83
N ASN A 160 4.87 -3.86 -11.14
CA ASN A 160 3.43 -3.93 -10.93
C ASN A 160 2.77 -4.85 -11.98
N ILE A 161 2.77 -6.15 -11.70
CA ILE A 161 2.21 -7.15 -12.61
C ILE A 161 0.68 -7.27 -12.54
N ALA A 162 0.02 -6.68 -11.53
CA ALA A 162 -1.45 -6.72 -11.42
C ALA A 162 -2.13 -6.16 -12.69
N LYS A 163 -1.47 -5.22 -13.38
CA LYS A 163 -1.95 -4.66 -14.66
C LYS A 163 -1.76 -5.59 -15.88
N THR A 164 -1.18 -6.79 -15.70
CA THR A 164 -0.71 -7.63 -16.82
C THR A 164 -1.55 -8.87 -17.09
N ASP A 165 -2.50 -9.19 -16.21
CA ASP A 165 -3.41 -10.31 -16.40
C ASP A 165 -4.88 -9.86 -16.51
N ASP A 166 -5.75 -10.78 -16.91
CA ASP A 166 -7.16 -10.51 -17.20
C ASP A 166 -8.08 -10.71 -15.98
N ILE A 167 -7.53 -11.02 -14.80
CA ILE A 167 -8.29 -11.33 -13.58
C ILE A 167 -8.07 -10.19 -12.59
N THR A 168 -9.11 -9.41 -12.31
CA THR A 168 -9.03 -8.43 -11.21
C THR A 168 -9.05 -9.16 -9.87
N VAL A 169 -7.92 -9.20 -9.17
CA VAL A 169 -7.84 -9.76 -7.83
C VAL A 169 -8.10 -8.67 -6.80
N ALA A 170 -9.21 -8.80 -6.06
CA ALA A 170 -9.59 -7.88 -5.01
C ALA A 170 -9.39 -8.52 -3.64
N ALA A 171 -8.46 -7.99 -2.86
CA ALA A 171 -8.10 -8.50 -1.54
C ALA A 171 -8.74 -7.66 -0.44
N TRP A 172 -9.31 -8.34 0.56
CA TRP A 172 -9.66 -7.69 1.82
C TRP A 172 -8.40 -7.17 2.50
N TYR A 173 -8.38 -5.87 2.80
CA TYR A 173 -7.24 -5.18 3.40
C TYR A 173 -7.66 -4.47 4.67
N TYR A 174 -7.05 -4.84 5.79
CA TYR A 174 -7.40 -4.38 7.11
C TYR A 174 -6.42 -3.30 7.55
N ASN A 175 -6.88 -2.05 7.53
CA ASN A 175 -6.12 -0.86 7.93
C ASN A 175 -6.34 -0.51 9.41
N TRP A 176 -6.65 -1.51 10.22
CA TRP A 176 -7.13 -1.35 11.58
C TRP A 176 -6.06 -1.65 12.63
N TYR A 177 -4.82 -1.90 12.24
CA TYR A 177 -3.75 -2.09 13.22
C TYR A 177 -3.29 -0.74 13.72
N THR A 178 -3.79 -0.32 14.87
CA THR A 178 -3.35 0.90 15.55
C THR A 178 -3.18 0.64 17.04
N LYS A 179 -2.60 1.58 17.77
CA LYS A 179 -2.43 1.43 19.22
C LYS A 179 -3.78 1.15 19.91
N GLY A 180 -3.93 -0.02 20.50
CA GLY A 180 -5.18 -0.48 21.14
C GLY A 180 -6.00 -1.48 20.32
N TYR A 181 -5.70 -1.62 19.04
CA TYR A 181 -6.18 -2.69 18.15
C TYR A 181 -4.96 -3.31 17.45
N ASP A 182 -4.01 -3.76 18.27
CA ASP A 182 -2.71 -4.24 17.83
C ASP A 182 -2.80 -5.63 17.19
N ILE A 183 -1.86 -5.96 16.31
CA ILE A 183 -1.67 -7.36 15.88
C ILE A 183 -1.38 -8.21 17.13
N PRO A 184 -2.12 -9.31 17.38
CA PRO A 184 -1.94 -10.07 18.61
C PRO A 184 -0.51 -10.60 18.76
N LYS A 185 0.07 -10.35 19.93
CA LYS A 185 1.49 -10.64 20.21
C LYS A 185 1.77 -12.14 20.34
N ASP A 186 0.74 -12.89 20.69
CA ASP A 186 0.70 -14.34 20.92
C ASP A 186 0.33 -15.14 19.67
N LEU A 187 0.17 -14.48 18.51
CA LEU A 187 0.02 -15.19 17.24
C LEU A 187 1.21 -16.15 17.01
N PRO A 188 0.94 -17.37 16.51
CA PRO A 188 1.98 -18.35 16.17
C PRO A 188 2.97 -17.84 15.12
N ASP A 189 2.50 -16.93 14.26
CA ASP A 189 3.27 -16.33 13.18
C ASP A 189 3.06 -14.81 13.18
N LYS A 190 4.02 -14.08 12.64
CA LYS A 190 4.06 -12.61 12.68
C LYS A 190 4.41 -12.02 11.32
N PRO A 191 4.01 -10.78 11.03
CA PRO A 191 4.42 -10.11 9.80
C PRO A 191 5.93 -10.03 9.67
N LEU A 192 6.45 -10.07 8.44
CA LEU A 192 7.85 -9.74 8.18
C LEU A 192 8.16 -8.29 8.57
N LEU A 193 7.19 -7.38 8.50
CA LEU A 193 7.31 -5.98 8.91
C LEU A 193 7.30 -5.77 10.43
N GLY A 194 7.12 -6.82 11.22
CA GLY A 194 6.85 -6.72 12.66
C GLY A 194 5.40 -6.33 12.95
N LEU A 195 5.09 -6.06 14.22
CA LEU A 195 3.75 -5.68 14.68
C LEU A 195 3.45 -4.21 14.35
N TYR A 196 3.36 -3.93 13.05
CA TYR A 196 3.25 -2.58 12.49
C TYR A 196 1.93 -1.88 12.87
N TYR A 197 1.91 -0.57 12.65
CA TYR A 197 0.67 0.20 12.62
C TYR A 197 0.31 0.59 11.19
N SER A 198 -0.98 0.51 10.89
CA SER A 198 -1.58 0.72 9.57
C SER A 198 -1.53 2.19 9.13
N ASP A 199 -1.24 3.12 10.03
CA ASP A 199 -1.07 4.56 9.74
C ASP A 199 0.39 4.94 9.41
N ASP A 200 1.29 3.96 9.27
CA ASP A 200 2.65 4.15 8.77
C ASP A 200 2.69 4.00 7.24
N ASN A 201 3.05 5.08 6.54
CA ASN A 201 3.03 5.09 5.07
C ASN A 201 4.08 4.16 4.45
N ILE A 202 5.21 3.89 5.10
CA ILE A 202 6.20 2.94 4.56
C ILE A 202 5.67 1.51 4.61
N VAL A 203 4.88 1.18 5.64
CA VAL A 203 4.15 -0.10 5.72
C VAL A 203 3.13 -0.19 4.59
N PHE A 204 2.34 0.87 4.38
CA PHE A 204 1.35 0.87 3.30
C PHE A 204 1.99 0.80 1.92
N ASP A 205 3.05 1.55 1.65
CA ASP A 205 3.82 1.48 0.39
C ASP A 205 4.39 0.08 0.17
N LYS A 206 4.92 -0.56 1.23
CA LYS A 206 5.35 -1.96 1.16
C LYS A 206 4.20 -2.90 0.79
N HIS A 207 3.05 -2.75 1.42
CA HIS A 207 1.89 -3.57 1.12
C HIS A 207 1.40 -3.39 -0.31
N VAL A 208 1.36 -2.15 -0.81
CA VAL A 208 1.00 -1.89 -2.21
C VAL A 208 2.03 -2.50 -3.16
N ASP A 209 3.32 -2.32 -2.90
CA ASP A 209 4.40 -2.88 -3.73
C ASP A 209 4.30 -4.42 -3.79
N TRP A 210 4.09 -5.06 -2.65
CA TRP A 210 3.93 -6.50 -2.56
C TRP A 210 2.65 -6.99 -3.23
N ALA A 211 1.51 -6.35 -2.97
CA ALA A 211 0.22 -6.75 -3.53
C ALA A 211 0.24 -6.66 -5.05
N THR A 212 0.52 -5.48 -5.58
CA THR A 212 0.52 -5.23 -7.03
C THR A 212 1.68 -5.94 -7.75
N GLY A 213 2.80 -6.19 -7.05
CA GLY A 213 3.92 -6.99 -7.52
C GLY A 213 3.65 -8.50 -7.64
N HIS A 214 2.52 -8.96 -7.09
CA HIS A 214 2.12 -10.36 -7.07
C HIS A 214 0.69 -10.59 -7.59
N GLY A 215 0.13 -9.61 -8.31
CA GLY A 215 -1.13 -9.76 -9.04
C GLY A 215 -2.39 -9.36 -8.26
N ILE A 216 -2.28 -8.58 -7.18
CA ILE A 216 -3.44 -8.00 -6.48
C ILE A 216 -3.70 -6.59 -7.01
N ASP A 217 -4.91 -6.36 -7.53
CA ASP A 217 -5.33 -5.11 -8.17
C ASP A 217 -6.03 -4.12 -7.23
N VAL A 218 -6.80 -4.66 -6.29
CA VAL A 218 -7.74 -3.88 -5.48
C VAL A 218 -7.59 -4.22 -4.01
N PHE A 219 -7.57 -3.20 -3.16
CA PHE A 219 -7.84 -3.36 -1.73
C PHE A 219 -9.28 -3.01 -1.38
N ILE A 220 -9.95 -3.91 -0.67
CA ILE A 220 -11.28 -3.71 -0.09
C ILE A 220 -11.08 -3.34 1.39
N PHE A 221 -11.28 -2.06 1.72
CA PHE A 221 -11.12 -1.57 3.09
C PHE A 221 -12.40 -1.78 3.90
N PRO A 222 -12.34 -2.35 5.12
CA PRO A 222 -13.52 -2.45 5.97
C PRO A 222 -13.97 -1.05 6.40
N TYR A 223 -15.28 -0.82 6.42
CA TYR A 223 -15.84 0.45 6.84
C TYR A 223 -17.14 0.26 7.65
N PRO A 224 -17.19 0.75 8.92
CA PRO A 224 -18.30 0.49 9.82
C PRO A 224 -19.52 1.37 9.51
N TYR A 225 -20.71 0.77 9.47
CA TYR A 225 -21.96 1.45 9.10
C TYR A 225 -22.95 1.68 10.26
N HIS A 226 -22.75 1.07 11.44
CA HIS A 226 -23.61 1.27 12.62
C HIS A 226 -22.80 1.75 13.83
N ASN A 227 -23.39 2.68 14.60
CA ASN A 227 -22.79 3.45 15.69
C ASN A 227 -21.35 3.97 15.43
N PRO A 228 -21.17 4.83 14.41
CA PRO A 228 -19.87 5.15 13.83
C PRO A 228 -18.92 5.95 14.73
N ARG A 229 -19.34 6.63 15.81
CA ARG A 229 -18.51 7.70 16.40
C ARG A 229 -17.07 7.29 16.73
N ILE A 230 -16.87 6.09 17.28
CA ILE A 230 -15.53 5.61 17.61
C ILE A 230 -14.93 4.91 16.39
N ALA A 231 -15.57 3.83 15.89
CA ALA A 231 -15.00 2.95 14.87
C ALA A 231 -14.77 3.62 13.50
N PHE A 232 -15.69 4.47 13.07
CA PHE A 232 -15.57 5.23 11.82
C PHE A 232 -14.41 6.21 11.88
N THR A 233 -14.28 6.94 13.00
CA THR A 233 -13.32 8.03 13.12
C THR A 233 -11.89 7.54 12.95
N TRP A 234 -11.52 6.41 13.55
CA TRP A 234 -10.15 5.92 13.46
C TRP A 234 -9.87 5.17 12.16
N LEU A 235 -10.79 4.34 11.65
CA LEU A 235 -10.59 3.64 10.36
C LEU A 235 -10.50 4.62 9.19
N GLU A 236 -11.37 5.64 9.17
CA GLU A 236 -11.29 6.68 8.15
C GLU A 236 -10.02 7.54 8.33
N LYS A 237 -9.63 7.85 9.57
CA LYS A 237 -8.36 8.57 9.83
C LYS A 237 -7.16 7.77 9.32
N THR A 238 -7.11 6.47 9.57
CA THR A 238 -6.04 5.61 9.08
C THR A 238 -6.07 5.51 7.56
N PHE A 239 -7.25 5.35 6.95
CA PHE A 239 -7.40 5.37 5.49
C PHE A 239 -6.88 6.69 4.88
N ARG A 240 -7.24 7.84 5.47
CA ARG A 240 -6.72 9.15 5.05
C ARG A 240 -5.21 9.26 5.20
N LYS A 241 -4.61 8.60 6.19
CA LYS A 241 -3.15 8.48 6.29
C LYS A 241 -2.59 7.63 5.16
N ASN A 242 -3.20 6.50 4.85
CA ASN A 242 -2.80 5.66 3.70
C ASN A 242 -2.87 6.41 2.36
N MET A 243 -3.80 7.36 2.19
CA MET A 243 -3.86 8.23 1.00
C MET A 243 -2.64 9.14 0.83
N GLU A 244 -1.87 9.38 1.90
CA GLU A 244 -0.63 10.18 1.86
C GLU A 244 0.59 9.34 1.44
N ALA A 245 0.44 8.02 1.27
CA ALA A 245 1.53 7.13 0.86
C ALA A 245 1.83 7.26 -0.64
N GLU A 246 3.10 7.12 -1.02
CA GLU A 246 3.59 7.39 -2.37
C GLU A 246 2.98 6.45 -3.42
N LEU A 247 2.70 5.21 -3.03
CA LEU A 247 2.13 4.19 -3.91
C LEU A 247 0.60 4.11 -3.86
N PHE A 248 -0.11 4.96 -3.10
CA PHE A 248 -1.57 4.87 -2.94
C PHE A 248 -2.31 4.82 -4.29
N ASN A 249 -1.92 5.65 -5.24
CA ASN A 249 -2.55 5.73 -6.57
C ASN A 249 -2.16 4.57 -7.51
N GLN A 250 -1.28 3.65 -7.09
CA GLN A 250 -0.84 2.50 -7.89
C GLN A 250 -1.64 1.22 -7.62
N ILE A 251 -2.53 1.24 -6.62
CA ILE A 251 -3.51 0.20 -6.37
C ILE A 251 -4.91 0.80 -6.39
N LYS A 252 -5.88 0.02 -6.89
CA LYS A 252 -7.29 0.42 -6.81
C LYS A 252 -7.82 0.17 -5.40
N PHE A 253 -8.90 0.84 -5.03
CA PHE A 253 -9.57 0.55 -3.76
C PHE A 253 -11.08 0.68 -3.80
N THR A 254 -11.76 0.00 -2.89
CA THR A 254 -13.17 0.20 -2.55
C THR A 254 -13.36 0.00 -1.04
N PHE A 255 -14.59 0.16 -0.56
CA PHE A 255 -14.97 -0.10 0.82
C PHE A 255 -15.93 -1.30 0.89
N GLY A 256 -15.70 -2.13 1.90
CA GLY A 256 -16.58 -3.20 2.33
C GLY A 256 -17.36 -2.80 3.58
N SER A 257 -18.68 -2.97 3.56
CA SER A 257 -19.53 -2.69 4.71
C SER A 257 -19.18 -3.54 5.91
N THR A 258 -19.07 -2.99 7.11
CA THR A 258 -19.14 -3.79 8.33
C THR A 258 -20.19 -3.19 9.24
N PHE A 259 -21.18 -3.96 9.67
CA PHE A 259 -22.03 -3.50 10.77
C PHE A 259 -21.28 -3.83 12.06
N VAL A 260 -21.03 -2.82 12.91
CA VAL A 260 -20.41 -2.95 14.24
C VAL A 260 -21.36 -2.41 15.30
N ASP A 261 -21.35 -3.00 16.50
CA ASP A 261 -22.08 -2.53 17.67
C ASP A 261 -21.30 -1.41 18.37
N GLU A 262 -21.83 -0.92 19.49
CA GLU A 262 -21.24 0.18 20.27
C GLU A 262 -19.83 -0.12 20.81
N THR A 263 -19.44 -1.40 20.84
CA THR A 263 -18.11 -1.86 21.28
C THR A 263 -17.14 -2.05 20.12
N GLY A 264 -17.57 -1.77 18.88
CA GLY A 264 -16.77 -2.01 17.68
C GLY A 264 -16.72 -3.48 17.28
N ILE A 265 -17.54 -4.34 17.89
CA ILE A 265 -17.67 -5.75 17.55
C ILE A 265 -18.85 -5.88 16.58
N PRO A 266 -18.77 -6.64 15.48
CA PRO A 266 -19.94 -6.90 14.66
C PRO A 266 -21.11 -7.39 15.52
N PRO A 267 -22.26 -6.67 15.59
CA PRO A 267 -23.38 -7.16 16.38
C PRO A 267 -23.76 -8.49 15.75
N GLY A 268 -24.10 -9.46 16.59
CA GLY A 268 -24.70 -10.68 16.11
C GLY A 268 -25.88 -10.30 15.21
N ALA A 269 -25.79 -10.69 13.95
CA ALA A 269 -26.89 -10.79 13.02
C ALA A 269 -28.18 -11.26 13.73
N PRO A 270 -29.38 -10.80 13.31
CA PRO A 270 -29.64 -10.03 12.09
C PRO A 270 -29.66 -8.49 12.26
N TRP A 271 -29.53 -7.76 11.14
CA TRP A 271 -29.61 -6.29 11.08
C TRP A 271 -30.96 -5.85 10.51
N ASP A 272 -31.82 -5.30 11.35
CA ASP A 272 -33.19 -4.89 10.99
C ASP A 272 -33.22 -3.54 10.23
N PHE A 273 -33.53 -3.57 8.93
CA PHE A 273 -33.69 -2.39 8.09
C PHE A 273 -35.08 -1.73 8.18
N ASP A 274 -36.04 -2.34 8.90
CA ASP A 274 -37.29 -1.68 9.28
C ASP A 274 -37.05 -0.67 10.42
N ASN A 275 -35.98 -0.85 11.19
CA ASN A 275 -35.46 0.17 12.09
C ASN A 275 -34.84 1.34 11.29
N GLN A 276 -35.49 2.51 11.37
CA GLN A 276 -35.06 3.71 10.68
C GLN A 276 -33.63 4.15 11.03
N THR A 277 -33.15 3.90 12.25
CA THR A 277 -31.78 4.25 12.65
C THR A 277 -30.76 3.37 11.93
N VAL A 278 -30.97 2.04 11.89
CA VAL A 278 -30.08 1.10 11.20
C VAL A 278 -30.00 1.43 9.72
N ARG A 279 -31.16 1.56 9.06
CA ARG A 279 -31.25 1.94 7.64
C ARG A 279 -30.64 3.32 7.37
N GLY A 280 -30.92 4.30 8.23
CA GLY A 280 -30.44 5.67 8.08
C GLY A 280 -28.92 5.78 8.17
N GLU A 281 -28.30 5.10 9.14
CA GLU A 281 -26.84 5.07 9.30
C GLU A 281 -26.16 4.34 8.13
N PHE A 282 -26.73 3.22 7.65
CA PHE A 282 -26.27 2.53 6.45
C PHE A 282 -26.25 3.44 5.22
N VAL A 283 -27.40 4.08 4.92
CA VAL A 283 -27.52 4.98 3.77
C VAL A 283 -26.57 6.17 3.92
N LYS A 284 -26.48 6.76 5.11
CA LYS A 284 -25.59 7.89 5.37
C LYS A 284 -24.12 7.51 5.14
N ALA A 285 -23.66 6.39 5.70
CA ALA A 285 -22.27 5.96 5.58
C ALA A 285 -21.87 5.75 4.11
N ILE A 286 -22.70 5.07 3.31
CA ILE A 286 -22.39 4.87 1.89
C ILE A 286 -22.44 6.20 1.11
N LYS A 287 -23.38 7.10 1.40
CA LYS A 287 -23.38 8.45 0.78
C LYS A 287 -22.13 9.25 1.11
N ASP A 288 -21.63 9.15 2.35
CA ASP A 288 -20.38 9.78 2.78
C ASP A 288 -19.18 9.20 2.01
N LEU A 289 -19.12 7.87 1.85
CA LEU A 289 -18.08 7.19 1.06
C LEU A 289 -18.10 7.62 -0.42
N ILE A 290 -19.29 7.63 -1.05
CA ILE A 290 -19.46 8.08 -2.44
C ILE A 290 -19.00 9.53 -2.58
N SER A 291 -19.41 10.40 -1.67
CA SER A 291 -19.12 11.84 -1.75
C SER A 291 -17.65 12.17 -1.56
N ASN A 292 -16.95 11.41 -0.71
CA ASN A 292 -15.57 11.69 -0.34
C ASN A 292 -14.55 10.98 -1.22
N TYR A 293 -14.88 9.79 -1.74
CA TYR A 293 -13.85 8.89 -2.29
C TYR A 293 -14.16 8.34 -3.69
N ALA A 294 -15.41 8.17 -4.10
CA ALA A 294 -15.74 7.46 -5.35
C ALA A 294 -15.32 8.19 -6.65
N SER A 295 -14.98 9.48 -6.54
CA SER A 295 -14.41 10.28 -7.65
C SER A 295 -12.90 10.17 -7.78
N LEU A 296 -12.20 9.56 -6.81
CA LEU A 296 -10.75 9.39 -6.85
C LEU A 296 -10.34 8.52 -8.05
N PRO A 297 -9.19 8.81 -8.68
CA PRO A 297 -8.78 8.15 -9.93
C PRO A 297 -8.57 6.65 -9.78
N ASN A 298 -8.13 6.20 -8.60
CA ASN A 298 -7.92 4.80 -8.25
C ASN A 298 -9.10 4.16 -7.51
N TYR A 299 -10.26 4.83 -7.39
CA TYR A 299 -11.45 4.16 -6.85
C TYR A 299 -11.90 3.06 -7.82
N TRP A 300 -12.12 1.84 -7.31
CA TRP A 300 -12.45 0.69 -8.12
C TRP A 300 -13.84 0.83 -8.75
N LYS A 301 -13.89 0.64 -10.06
CA LYS A 301 -15.08 0.71 -10.89
C LYS A 301 -15.19 -0.54 -11.75
N ILE A 302 -16.41 -1.03 -11.92
CA ILE A 302 -16.75 -2.09 -12.89
C ILE A 302 -17.71 -1.45 -13.89
N ASP A 303 -17.41 -1.51 -15.18
CA ASP A 303 -18.20 -0.89 -16.25
C ASP A 303 -18.49 0.61 -16.00
N GLY A 304 -17.51 1.33 -15.45
CA GLY A 304 -17.61 2.75 -15.10
C GLY A 304 -18.40 3.05 -13.82
N LYS A 305 -19.04 2.05 -13.20
CA LYS A 305 -19.80 2.19 -11.96
C LYS A 305 -18.89 2.04 -10.73
N PRO A 306 -18.86 2.99 -9.76
CA PRO A 306 -18.17 2.80 -8.49
C PRO A 306 -18.67 1.54 -7.78
N VAL A 307 -17.74 0.74 -7.28
CA VAL A 307 -18.06 -0.50 -6.55
C VAL A 307 -18.22 -0.22 -5.06
N ILE A 308 -19.21 -0.84 -4.41
CA ILE A 308 -19.29 -1.00 -2.95
C ILE A 308 -19.52 -2.48 -2.64
N VAL A 309 -18.79 -3.01 -1.66
CA VAL A 309 -18.93 -4.40 -1.22
C VAL A 309 -19.75 -4.45 0.07
N LEU A 310 -20.72 -5.36 0.14
CA LEU A 310 -21.58 -5.57 1.31
C LEU A 310 -21.20 -6.90 1.97
N TRP A 311 -20.45 -6.86 3.07
CA TRP A 311 -20.13 -8.04 3.88
C TRP A 311 -21.29 -8.45 4.78
N ALA A 312 -21.46 -9.76 4.97
CA ALA A 312 -22.56 -10.39 5.71
C ALA A 312 -23.97 -9.87 5.34
N ALA A 313 -24.19 -9.47 4.08
CA ALA A 313 -25.49 -8.96 3.64
C ALA A 313 -26.64 -9.96 3.84
N GLY A 314 -26.34 -11.27 3.89
CA GLY A 314 -27.33 -12.31 4.15
C GLY A 314 -27.99 -12.28 5.52
N ALA A 315 -27.54 -11.44 6.46
CA ALA A 315 -28.27 -11.24 7.70
C ALA A 315 -28.95 -9.86 7.80
N PHE A 316 -29.03 -9.11 6.70
CA PHE A 316 -29.93 -7.97 6.62
C PHE A 316 -31.36 -8.50 6.59
N GLU A 317 -32.22 -7.95 7.44
CA GLU A 317 -33.63 -8.33 7.52
C GLU A 317 -34.53 -7.13 7.28
N SER A 318 -35.62 -7.35 6.54
CA SER A 318 -36.72 -6.40 6.40
C SER A 318 -38.01 -7.15 6.10
N THR A 319 -39.11 -6.71 6.71
CA THR A 319 -40.47 -7.18 6.37
C THR A 319 -41.15 -6.25 5.35
N GLN A 320 -40.64 -5.03 5.17
CA GLN A 320 -41.27 -3.95 4.41
C GLN A 320 -40.55 -3.57 3.10
N GLY A 321 -39.51 -4.30 2.69
CA GLY A 321 -38.75 -3.99 1.48
C GLY A 321 -37.75 -2.83 1.66
N ASN A 322 -37.22 -2.66 2.87
CA ASN A 322 -36.40 -1.51 3.23
C ASN A 322 -34.92 -1.64 2.86
N ILE A 323 -34.43 -2.83 2.52
CA ILE A 323 -33.07 -3.06 2.02
C ILE A 323 -32.99 -2.61 0.54
N GLU A 324 -33.94 -3.05 -0.28
CA GLU A 324 -34.09 -2.65 -1.68
C GLU A 324 -34.30 -1.15 -1.78
N ASN A 325 -35.18 -0.59 -0.95
CA ASN A 325 -35.40 0.86 -0.90
C ASN A 325 -34.10 1.64 -0.60
N ALA A 326 -33.31 1.18 0.38
CA ALA A 326 -32.03 1.80 0.73
C ALA A 326 -31.02 1.70 -0.41
N ILE A 327 -30.88 0.53 -1.05
CA ILE A 327 -29.98 0.33 -2.19
C ILE A 327 -30.41 1.18 -3.39
N ARG A 328 -31.72 1.28 -3.67
CA ARG A 328 -32.25 2.14 -4.74
C ARG A 328 -31.95 3.61 -4.48
N GLU A 329 -32.12 4.08 -3.25
CA GLU A 329 -31.75 5.44 -2.84
C GLU A 329 -30.26 5.72 -3.05
N LEU A 330 -29.39 4.76 -2.70
CA LEU A 330 -27.95 4.88 -2.89
C LEU A 330 -27.53 4.92 -4.36
N ARG A 331 -28.18 4.10 -5.20
CA ARG A 331 -27.99 4.13 -6.67
C ARG A 331 -28.44 5.46 -7.27
N GLU A 332 -29.60 5.98 -6.85
CA GLU A 332 -30.06 7.32 -7.25
C GLU A 332 -29.08 8.41 -6.83
N PHE A 333 -28.58 8.35 -5.60
CA PHE A 333 -27.58 9.28 -5.11
C PHE A 333 -26.29 9.22 -5.93
N SER A 334 -25.78 8.01 -6.23
CA SER A 334 -24.59 7.83 -7.08
C SER A 334 -24.79 8.44 -8.47
N ARG A 335 -25.93 8.16 -9.13
CA ARG A 335 -26.22 8.74 -10.46
C ARG A 335 -26.25 10.26 -10.42
N ASN A 336 -26.90 10.84 -9.41
CA ASN A 336 -26.98 12.30 -9.27
C ASN A 336 -25.62 12.94 -8.94
N LYS A 337 -24.81 12.28 -8.12
CA LYS A 337 -23.52 12.81 -7.62
C LYS A 337 -22.38 12.62 -8.61
N LEU A 338 -22.33 11.47 -9.29
CA LEU A 338 -21.19 11.01 -10.08
C LEU A 338 -21.52 10.83 -11.57
N GLY A 339 -22.80 10.92 -11.96
CA GLY A 339 -23.23 10.59 -13.33
C GLY A 339 -23.18 9.09 -13.64
N ALA A 340 -22.98 8.24 -12.64
CA ALA A 340 -22.84 6.79 -12.79
C ALA A 340 -23.63 6.04 -11.71
N ASP A 341 -24.19 4.89 -12.07
CA ASP A 341 -24.85 4.00 -11.12
C ASP A 341 -23.84 3.35 -10.16
N LEU A 342 -24.31 2.83 -9.02
CA LEU A 342 -23.48 2.07 -8.07
C LEU A 342 -23.45 0.59 -8.47
N TYR A 343 -22.28 -0.04 -8.42
CA TYR A 343 -22.12 -1.49 -8.56
C TYR A 343 -22.01 -2.12 -7.18
N ILE A 344 -22.97 -2.94 -6.79
CA ILE A 344 -23.01 -3.56 -5.46
C ILE A 344 -22.63 -5.04 -5.55
N ILE A 345 -21.66 -5.44 -4.73
CA ILE A 345 -21.25 -6.84 -4.56
C ILE A 345 -21.64 -7.29 -3.17
N SER A 346 -22.48 -8.30 -2.99
CA SER A 346 -22.96 -8.70 -1.65
C SER A 346 -22.60 -10.11 -1.24
N ASP A 347 -22.28 -10.28 0.05
CA ASP A 347 -22.15 -11.55 0.76
C ASP A 347 -23.51 -11.99 1.29
N ASP A 348 -24.42 -12.31 0.36
CA ASP A 348 -25.74 -12.83 0.66
C ASP A 348 -25.83 -14.28 0.20
N ILE A 349 -25.44 -15.17 1.12
CA ILE A 349 -25.56 -16.62 0.95
C ILE A 349 -26.80 -17.19 1.66
N ASN A 350 -27.71 -16.34 2.14
CA ASN A 350 -28.86 -16.77 2.92
C ASN A 350 -30.03 -17.15 2.01
N ILE A 351 -29.85 -18.26 1.30
CA ILE A 351 -30.73 -18.79 0.25
C ILE A 351 -32.11 -19.28 0.75
N PHE A 352 -32.39 -19.15 2.04
CA PHE A 352 -33.59 -19.66 2.72
C PHE A 352 -34.54 -18.56 3.23
N HIS A 353 -34.16 -17.28 3.11
CA HIS A 353 -34.98 -16.12 3.50
C HIS A 353 -35.27 -15.21 2.29
N ARG A 354 -35.99 -14.08 2.50
CA ARG A 354 -36.20 -13.08 1.44
C ARG A 354 -34.84 -12.59 0.92
N MET A 355 -34.59 -12.79 -0.37
CA MET A 355 -33.34 -12.49 -1.06
C MET A 355 -33.21 -11.01 -1.41
N GLU A 356 -33.61 -10.09 -0.53
CA GLU A 356 -33.74 -8.67 -0.87
C GLU A 356 -32.38 -8.00 -1.16
N ALA A 357 -31.37 -8.27 -0.34
CA ALA A 357 -30.00 -7.78 -0.57
C ALA A 357 -29.39 -8.44 -1.81
N PHE A 358 -29.53 -9.76 -1.95
CA PHE A 358 -29.12 -10.50 -3.14
C PHE A 358 -29.76 -9.93 -4.42
N ASP A 359 -31.09 -9.78 -4.47
CA ASP A 359 -31.86 -9.30 -5.62
C ASP A 359 -31.48 -7.87 -6.00
N SER A 360 -31.18 -7.05 -4.99
CA SER A 360 -30.75 -5.66 -5.19
C SER A 360 -29.28 -5.52 -5.64
N SER A 361 -28.45 -6.56 -5.50
CA SER A 361 -27.01 -6.52 -5.81
C SER A 361 -26.68 -6.85 -7.26
N ASP A 362 -25.55 -6.35 -7.77
CA ASP A 362 -25.07 -6.60 -9.13
C ASP A 362 -24.26 -7.90 -9.24
N ALA A 363 -23.57 -8.32 -8.16
CA ALA A 363 -22.86 -9.60 -8.09
C ALA A 363 -22.85 -10.14 -6.65
N ILE A 364 -22.57 -11.43 -6.51
CA ILE A 364 -22.58 -12.14 -5.23
C ILE A 364 -21.22 -12.79 -4.99
N TYR A 365 -20.76 -12.77 -3.74
CA TYR A 365 -19.58 -13.50 -3.29
C TYR A 365 -19.88 -14.21 -1.96
N HIS A 366 -18.90 -14.97 -1.45
CA HIS A 366 -18.95 -15.48 -0.08
C HIS A 366 -17.60 -15.21 0.59
N TYR A 367 -17.59 -14.49 1.73
CA TYR A 367 -16.34 -14.03 2.37
C TYR A 367 -15.47 -15.19 2.88
N SER A 368 -16.09 -16.18 3.55
CA SER A 368 -15.40 -17.31 4.18
C SER A 368 -15.88 -18.65 3.60
N PRO A 369 -15.34 -19.09 2.45
CA PRO A 369 -15.84 -20.27 1.75
C PRO A 369 -15.53 -21.60 2.47
N PHE A 370 -14.84 -21.55 3.60
CA PHE A 370 -14.53 -22.69 4.49
C PHE A 370 -15.75 -23.23 5.24
N PHE A 371 -16.74 -22.39 5.57
CA PHE A 371 -17.87 -22.80 6.41
C PHE A 371 -19.01 -23.38 5.57
N ASN A 372 -18.73 -24.50 4.91
CA ASN A 372 -19.75 -25.29 4.21
C ASN A 372 -20.27 -26.44 5.11
N ASP A 373 -21.32 -27.12 4.66
CA ASP A 373 -22.00 -28.20 5.39
C ASP A 373 -21.13 -29.44 5.69
N ARG A 374 -19.94 -29.53 5.07
CA ARG A 374 -19.05 -30.70 5.18
C ARG A 374 -17.77 -30.44 5.97
N THR A 375 -17.41 -29.17 6.17
CA THR A 375 -16.27 -28.76 7.00
C THR A 375 -16.66 -28.90 8.47
N THR A 376 -16.40 -30.08 9.04
CA THR A 376 -16.88 -30.51 10.37
C THR A 376 -15.76 -30.78 11.38
N ARG A 377 -14.50 -30.69 10.95
CA ARG A 377 -13.30 -30.93 11.76
C ARG A 377 -12.16 -30.02 11.30
N ASN A 378 -11.13 -29.90 12.12
CA ASN A 378 -9.86 -29.34 11.66
C ASN A 378 -9.31 -30.16 10.49
N MET A 379 -8.81 -29.46 9.48
CA MET A 379 -8.23 -30.07 8.28
C MET A 379 -7.31 -29.09 7.58
N SER A 380 -6.50 -29.58 6.65
CA SER A 380 -5.71 -28.73 5.78
C SER A 380 -6.57 -28.08 4.68
N ILE A 381 -6.11 -26.95 4.16
CA ILE A 381 -6.74 -26.32 2.99
C ILE A 381 -6.81 -27.29 1.80
N GLU A 382 -5.79 -28.13 1.60
CA GLU A 382 -5.76 -29.12 0.51
C GLU A 382 -6.89 -30.14 0.61
N GLU A 383 -7.13 -30.69 1.81
CA GLU A 383 -8.26 -31.60 2.06
C GLU A 383 -9.62 -30.92 1.86
N ASP A 384 -9.70 -29.60 2.09
CA ASP A 384 -10.96 -28.83 2.05
C ASP A 384 -11.32 -28.37 0.63
N VAL A 385 -10.34 -28.24 -0.29
CA VAL A 385 -10.54 -27.77 -1.67
C VAL A 385 -11.75 -28.41 -2.36
N PRO A 386 -11.93 -29.75 -2.37
CA PRO A 386 -13.08 -30.35 -3.07
C PRO A 386 -14.44 -29.89 -2.51
N TYR A 387 -14.53 -29.69 -1.18
CA TYR A 387 -15.77 -29.23 -0.53
C TYR A 387 -16.01 -27.76 -0.82
N ILE A 388 -14.97 -26.93 -0.73
CA ILE A 388 -15.06 -25.50 -1.03
C ILE A 388 -15.46 -25.27 -2.50
N ILE A 389 -14.84 -25.99 -3.45
CA ILE A 389 -15.18 -25.89 -4.88
C ILE A 389 -16.63 -26.32 -5.13
N ASN A 390 -17.08 -27.42 -4.51
CA ASN A 390 -18.46 -27.86 -4.63
C ASN A 390 -19.46 -26.84 -4.05
N TRP A 391 -19.14 -26.24 -2.90
CA TRP A 391 -19.93 -25.18 -2.29
C TRP A 391 -20.06 -23.96 -3.21
N MET A 392 -18.93 -23.46 -3.72
CA MET A 392 -18.92 -22.32 -4.65
C MET A 392 -19.65 -22.63 -5.98
N ARG A 393 -19.63 -23.88 -6.47
CA ARG A 393 -20.43 -24.29 -7.63
C ARG A 393 -21.93 -24.20 -7.37
N ASN A 394 -22.38 -24.53 -6.16
CA ASN A 394 -23.79 -24.40 -5.79
C ASN A 394 -24.20 -22.92 -5.73
N LEU A 395 -23.35 -22.06 -5.16
CA LEU A 395 -23.57 -20.61 -5.14
C LEU A 395 -23.57 -20.03 -6.57
N GLU A 396 -22.61 -20.40 -7.41
CA GLU A 396 -22.56 -19.97 -8.82
C GLU A 396 -23.82 -20.38 -9.58
N LYS A 397 -24.28 -21.63 -9.39
CA LYS A 397 -25.51 -22.12 -10.00
C LYS A 397 -26.71 -21.26 -9.58
N LEU A 398 -26.85 -20.96 -8.30
CA LEU A 398 -27.93 -20.12 -7.80
C LEU A 398 -27.86 -18.69 -8.37
N CYS A 399 -26.67 -18.09 -8.38
CA CYS A 399 -26.46 -16.75 -8.95
C CYS A 399 -26.87 -16.74 -10.43
N ARG A 400 -26.47 -17.76 -11.19
CA ARG A 400 -26.84 -17.91 -12.61
C ARG A 400 -28.34 -18.07 -12.80
N GLU A 401 -29.04 -18.81 -11.95
CA GLU A 401 -30.50 -18.96 -11.99
C GLU A 401 -31.23 -17.63 -11.77
N HIS A 402 -30.60 -16.67 -11.07
CA HIS A 402 -31.11 -15.31 -10.85
C HIS A 402 -30.45 -14.25 -11.76
N GLY A 403 -29.68 -14.66 -12.78
CA GLY A 403 -29.03 -13.75 -13.72
C GLY A 403 -27.91 -12.89 -13.12
N LYS A 404 -27.30 -13.32 -12.01
CA LYS A 404 -26.23 -12.60 -11.31
C LYS A 404 -24.86 -13.28 -11.51
N PRO A 405 -23.77 -12.53 -11.71
CA PRO A 405 -22.42 -13.05 -11.61
C PRO A 405 -22.10 -13.51 -10.19
N PHE A 406 -21.41 -14.64 -10.09
CA PHE A 406 -20.76 -15.10 -8.86
C PHE A 406 -19.26 -14.76 -8.91
N ILE A 407 -18.74 -14.22 -7.81
CA ILE A 407 -17.33 -13.91 -7.64
C ILE A 407 -16.74 -14.96 -6.69
N PRO A 408 -15.86 -15.85 -7.17
CA PRO A 408 -15.21 -16.83 -6.29
C PRO A 408 -14.25 -16.13 -5.33
N THR A 409 -14.14 -16.68 -4.13
CA THR A 409 -13.25 -16.20 -3.07
C THR A 409 -12.21 -17.27 -2.76
N VAL A 410 -10.94 -16.87 -2.64
CA VAL A 410 -9.85 -17.75 -2.21
C VAL A 410 -9.25 -17.24 -0.92
N ALA A 411 -8.67 -18.17 -0.16
CA ALA A 411 -8.04 -17.92 1.11
C ALA A 411 -7.03 -19.05 1.39
N PRO A 412 -5.85 -18.76 1.97
CA PRO A 412 -4.81 -19.76 2.22
C PRO A 412 -5.16 -20.71 3.37
N GLY A 413 -6.05 -20.30 4.27
CA GLY A 413 -6.49 -21.04 5.45
C GLY A 413 -7.34 -20.14 6.36
N PHE A 414 -7.73 -20.65 7.52
CA PHE A 414 -8.47 -19.93 8.55
C PHE A 414 -8.20 -20.50 9.94
N ASN A 415 -7.90 -19.63 10.91
CA ASN A 415 -7.77 -19.98 12.31
C ASN A 415 -7.91 -18.74 13.20
N ASP A 416 -9.06 -18.58 13.85
CA ASP A 416 -9.34 -17.48 14.78
C ASP A 416 -9.06 -17.81 16.26
N THR A 417 -8.37 -18.93 16.53
CA THR A 417 -8.13 -19.39 17.92
C THR A 417 -7.33 -18.40 18.78
N TYR A 418 -6.60 -17.48 18.15
CA TYR A 418 -5.83 -16.41 18.81
C TYR A 418 -6.52 -15.04 18.75
N ASN A 419 -7.71 -14.97 18.16
CA ASN A 419 -8.46 -13.73 18.07
C ASN A 419 -9.03 -13.38 19.46
N TYR A 420 -8.49 -12.34 20.09
CA TYR A 420 -8.97 -11.85 21.38
C TYR A 420 -10.21 -10.95 21.28
N THR A 421 -10.56 -10.50 20.06
CA THR A 421 -11.67 -9.58 19.84
C THR A 421 -13.01 -10.30 19.78
N VAL A 422 -13.01 -11.62 19.52
CA VAL A 422 -14.22 -12.45 19.44
C VAL A 422 -14.45 -13.21 20.75
N LYS A 423 -15.70 -13.21 21.21
CA LYS A 423 -16.12 -13.98 22.40
C LYS A 423 -16.24 -15.47 22.12
N ARG A 424 -16.63 -15.83 20.90
CA ARG A 424 -16.82 -17.21 20.45
C ARG A 424 -15.92 -17.45 19.25
N LYS A 425 -14.89 -18.24 19.45
CA LYS A 425 -13.96 -18.69 18.42
C LYS A 425 -14.60 -19.80 17.60
N SER A 426 -14.19 -19.95 16.35
CA SER A 426 -14.52 -21.12 15.55
C SER A 426 -14.01 -22.38 16.25
N SER A 427 -14.82 -23.44 16.22
CA SER A 427 -14.39 -24.77 16.65
C SER A 427 -13.51 -25.47 15.61
N ILE A 428 -13.38 -24.89 14.40
CA ILE A 428 -12.71 -25.49 13.25
C ILE A 428 -11.66 -24.53 12.70
N ALA A 429 -10.45 -25.07 12.50
CA ALA A 429 -9.37 -24.43 11.77
C ALA A 429 -9.10 -25.14 10.44
N ILE A 430 -8.92 -24.33 9.39
CA ILE A 430 -8.41 -24.77 8.09
C ILE A 430 -6.93 -24.40 8.02
N HIS A 431 -6.07 -25.39 8.21
CA HIS A 431 -4.64 -25.19 8.25
C HIS A 431 -4.11 -24.85 6.86
N ARG A 432 -3.47 -23.67 6.76
CA ARG A 432 -2.79 -23.25 5.55
C ARG A 432 -1.68 -24.21 5.16
N LEU A 433 -1.59 -24.53 3.88
CA LEU A 433 -0.51 -25.29 3.26
C LEU A 433 -0.21 -24.69 1.87
N PRO A 434 1.06 -24.40 1.53
CA PRO A 434 1.44 -23.80 0.24
C PRO A 434 0.86 -24.55 -0.97
N GLU A 435 1.07 -25.86 -1.06
CA GLU A 435 0.56 -26.65 -2.19
C GLU A 435 -0.95 -26.78 -2.21
N GLY A 436 -1.60 -26.81 -1.03
CA GLY A 436 -3.05 -26.78 -0.93
C GLY A 436 -3.65 -25.46 -1.42
N PHE A 437 -3.03 -24.32 -1.12
CA PHE A 437 -3.45 -23.03 -1.67
C PHE A 437 -3.20 -22.93 -3.18
N ARG A 438 -2.07 -23.47 -3.67
CA ARG A 438 -1.78 -23.56 -5.11
C ARG A 438 -2.83 -24.41 -5.83
N LEU A 439 -3.17 -25.57 -5.28
CA LEU A 439 -4.25 -26.43 -5.77
C LEU A 439 -5.58 -25.68 -5.78
N TYR A 440 -5.89 -24.98 -4.69
CA TYR A 440 -7.14 -24.23 -4.56
C TYR A 440 -7.29 -23.17 -5.67
N LEU A 441 -6.28 -22.33 -5.85
CA LEU A 441 -6.25 -21.32 -6.92
C LEU A 441 -6.39 -21.93 -8.31
N LYS A 442 -5.68 -23.04 -8.60
CA LYS A 442 -5.76 -23.74 -9.89
C LYS A 442 -7.17 -24.27 -10.15
N GLU A 443 -7.80 -24.91 -9.16
CA GLU A 443 -9.17 -25.43 -9.31
C GLU A 443 -10.21 -24.31 -9.42
N VAL A 444 -10.03 -23.18 -8.73
CA VAL A 444 -10.88 -21.98 -8.89
C VAL A 444 -10.77 -21.42 -10.31
N LYS A 445 -9.54 -21.18 -10.79
CA LYS A 445 -9.30 -20.64 -12.14
C LYS A 445 -9.87 -21.55 -13.22
N LYS A 446 -9.65 -22.86 -13.10
CA LYS A 446 -10.17 -23.89 -14.02
C LYS A 446 -11.69 -24.02 -13.98
N THR A 447 -12.31 -23.94 -12.80
CA THR A 447 -13.75 -24.18 -12.63
C THR A 447 -14.58 -22.96 -13.01
N PHE A 448 -14.17 -21.77 -12.57
CA PHE A 448 -15.00 -20.56 -12.67
C PHE A 448 -14.53 -19.58 -13.76
N ASN A 449 -13.28 -19.71 -14.23
CA ASN A 449 -12.65 -18.77 -15.17
C ASN A 449 -12.96 -17.29 -14.84
N PRO A 450 -12.65 -16.84 -13.61
CA PRO A 450 -13.18 -15.58 -13.09
C PRO A 450 -12.57 -14.36 -13.77
N LYS A 451 -13.38 -13.33 -14.01
CA LYS A 451 -12.90 -11.97 -14.33
C LYS A 451 -12.53 -11.17 -13.08
N VAL A 452 -13.16 -11.51 -11.94
CA VAL A 452 -12.89 -10.93 -10.63
C VAL A 452 -12.71 -12.08 -9.66
N LEU A 453 -11.64 -12.05 -8.87
CA LEU A 453 -11.32 -13.03 -7.84
C LEU A 453 -11.21 -12.30 -6.50
N PHE A 454 -11.95 -12.74 -5.49
CA PHE A 454 -11.79 -12.21 -4.14
C PHE A 454 -10.71 -12.98 -3.39
N LEU A 455 -9.91 -12.26 -2.61
CA LEU A 455 -8.89 -12.83 -1.73
C LEU A 455 -9.21 -12.44 -0.29
N THR A 456 -9.53 -13.43 0.52
CA THR A 456 -9.67 -13.32 1.98
C THR A 456 -8.41 -13.93 2.59
N SER A 457 -7.39 -13.15 2.93
CA SER A 457 -7.26 -11.69 2.88
C SER A 457 -5.81 -11.30 2.54
N PHE A 458 -5.54 -10.01 2.33
CA PHE A 458 -4.15 -9.54 2.29
C PHE A 458 -3.51 -9.72 3.67
N ASN A 459 -4.07 -9.09 4.72
CA ASN A 459 -3.43 -8.96 6.03
C ASN A 459 -4.36 -9.20 7.24
N GLU A 460 -5.38 -10.05 7.15
CA GLU A 460 -6.21 -10.36 8.32
C GLU A 460 -5.51 -11.37 9.25
N TRP A 461 -4.81 -10.83 10.25
CA TRP A 461 -4.03 -11.59 11.23
C TRP A 461 -4.87 -12.24 12.31
N PHE A 462 -6.05 -11.71 12.66
CA PHE A 462 -6.91 -12.30 13.68
C PHE A 462 -7.55 -13.60 13.22
N GLU A 463 -7.87 -13.73 11.93
CA GLU A 463 -8.49 -14.93 11.36
C GLU A 463 -7.47 -15.89 10.71
N ASP A 464 -6.19 -15.54 10.71
CA ASP A 464 -5.15 -16.29 10.00
C ASP A 464 -5.50 -16.57 8.53
N THR A 465 -6.13 -15.60 7.84
CA THR A 465 -6.47 -15.70 6.41
C THR A 465 -5.51 -14.92 5.51
N LYS A 466 -4.61 -14.12 6.10
CA LYS A 466 -3.60 -13.32 5.39
C LYS A 466 -2.70 -14.10 4.41
N VAL A 467 -2.40 -13.48 3.27
CA VAL A 467 -1.29 -13.81 2.37
C VAL A 467 -0.06 -12.92 2.57
N GLU A 468 -0.17 -11.86 3.37
CA GLU A 468 0.91 -10.96 3.70
C GLU A 468 2.17 -11.74 4.12
N PRO A 469 3.37 -11.33 3.67
CA PRO A 469 4.61 -11.98 4.03
C PRO A 469 4.81 -12.10 5.54
N ALA A 470 5.07 -13.32 6.00
CA ALA A 470 5.23 -13.64 7.41
C ALA A 470 6.59 -14.25 7.73
N GLN A 471 6.92 -14.29 9.01
CA GLN A 471 8.18 -14.86 9.51
C GLN A 471 8.36 -16.33 9.16
N SER A 472 7.27 -17.11 9.13
CA SER A 472 7.32 -18.55 8.88
C SER A 472 7.42 -18.92 7.39
N TYR A 473 6.82 -18.12 6.49
CA TYR A 473 6.69 -18.48 5.07
C TYR A 473 7.20 -17.41 4.09
N GLY A 474 7.69 -16.28 4.56
CA GLY A 474 8.16 -15.19 3.70
C GLY A 474 7.12 -14.80 2.65
N PHE A 475 7.50 -14.75 1.39
CA PHE A 475 6.63 -14.37 0.27
C PHE A 475 5.85 -15.54 -0.35
N THR A 476 5.91 -16.75 0.23
CA THR A 476 5.43 -17.99 -0.42
C THR A 476 4.00 -17.88 -0.97
N TYR A 477 3.04 -17.35 -0.21
CA TYR A 477 1.63 -17.26 -0.66
C TYR A 477 1.40 -16.21 -1.76
N LEU A 478 2.16 -15.11 -1.75
CA LEU A 478 2.12 -14.12 -2.82
C LEU A 478 2.76 -14.66 -4.10
N GLU A 479 3.88 -15.38 -4.00
CA GLU A 479 4.50 -16.02 -5.17
C GLU A 479 3.61 -17.11 -5.76
N ILE A 480 2.92 -17.90 -4.93
CA ILE A 480 1.92 -18.87 -5.42
C ILE A 480 0.80 -18.17 -6.20
N LEU A 481 0.26 -17.07 -5.67
CA LEU A 481 -0.79 -16.30 -6.33
C LEU A 481 -0.31 -15.85 -7.72
N LYS A 482 0.85 -15.18 -7.77
CA LYS A 482 1.49 -14.71 -9.00
C LYS A 482 1.74 -15.82 -10.01
N ASP A 483 2.30 -16.96 -9.59
CA ASP A 483 2.58 -18.10 -10.46
C ASP A 483 1.29 -18.59 -11.14
N VAL A 484 0.22 -18.80 -10.35
CA VAL A 484 -1.04 -19.35 -10.87
C VAL A 484 -1.75 -18.36 -11.80
N LEU A 485 -1.72 -17.06 -11.49
CA LEU A 485 -2.24 -16.02 -12.37
C LEU A 485 -1.54 -16.04 -13.74
N ARG A 486 -0.21 -16.19 -13.76
CA ARG A 486 0.62 -16.19 -14.99
C ARG A 486 0.67 -17.51 -15.77
N GLY A 487 -0.06 -18.54 -15.34
CA GLY A 487 -0.20 -19.79 -16.09
C GLY A 487 0.43 -21.03 -15.45
N GLY A 488 1.06 -20.88 -14.28
CA GLY A 488 1.58 -21.98 -13.46
C GLY A 488 2.99 -22.42 -13.81
#